data_AF-A0A966UQR9-F1
#
_entry.id   AF-A0A966UQR9-F1
#
_cell.length_a   1.000
_cell.length_b   1.000
_cell.length_c   1.000
_cell.angle_alpha   90.00
_cell.angle_beta   90.00
_cell.angle_gamma   90.00
#
_symmetry.space_group_name_H-M   'P 1'
#
loop_
_entity.id
_entity.type
_entity.pdbx_description
1 polymer ?
#
loop_
_entity_poly.entity_id
_entity_poly.type
_entity_poly.pdbx_seq_one_letter_code
_entity_poly.pdbx_strand_id
1 'polypeptide(L)'
;MSALDKQIGGKHYKRFKIQPIQYITANNIPYIEGNIIKYISRWRDKGGLDDLDKVIHYVELLKEIEVGKSERSHRSKTSLKDLIKRGPRELGSYLRKKNKRTETNNTGYGPGFTGGYIF
;
A
#
# COMPACT_ATOMS: atom_id res chain seq x y z
N MET A 1 -23.64 -20.62 -9.70
CA MET A 1 -23.74 -19.65 -8.58
C MET A 1 -22.38 -19.02 -8.38
N SER A 2 -22.31 -17.69 -8.36
CA SER A 2 -21.06 -16.95 -8.12
C SER A 2 -20.77 -16.84 -6.62
N ALA A 3 -19.50 -16.67 -6.24
CA ALA A 3 -19.11 -16.38 -4.86
C ALA A 3 -19.78 -15.10 -4.32
N LEU A 4 -20.13 -14.16 -5.20
CA LEU A 4 -20.85 -12.92 -4.84
C LEU A 4 -22.30 -13.17 -4.40
N ASP A 5 -22.92 -14.27 -4.85
CA ASP A 5 -24.28 -14.67 -4.46
C ASP A 5 -24.30 -15.34 -3.09
N LYS A 6 -23.14 -15.85 -2.64
CA LYS A 6 -22.95 -16.54 -1.37
C LYS A 6 -22.32 -15.58 -0.35
N GLN A 7 -23.13 -15.09 0.59
CA GLN A 7 -22.62 -14.39 1.78
C GLN A 7 -22.57 -15.38 2.94
N ILE A 8 -21.43 -15.45 3.63
CA ILE A 8 -21.28 -16.25 4.84
C ILE A 8 -21.43 -15.32 6.05
N GLY A 9 -22.54 -15.47 6.79
CA GLY A 9 -22.87 -14.70 7.99
C GLY A 9 -23.55 -13.33 7.73
N GLY A 10 -24.69 -13.08 8.38
CA GLY A 10 -25.46 -11.83 8.31
C GLY A 10 -26.11 -11.53 6.94
N LYS A 11 -26.56 -10.29 6.69
CA LYS A 11 -27.16 -9.82 5.42
C LYS A 11 -26.63 -8.45 4.90
N HIS A 12 -25.46 -8.02 5.38
CA HIS A 12 -24.96 -6.66 5.22
C HIS A 12 -24.37 -6.32 3.84
N TYR A 13 -24.03 -7.27 2.96
CA TYR A 13 -23.52 -6.96 1.61
C TYR A 13 -24.53 -7.20 0.49
N LYS A 14 -25.43 -8.17 0.66
CA LYS A 14 -26.45 -8.53 -0.37
C LYS A 14 -27.46 -7.42 -0.67
N ARG A 15 -27.57 -6.41 0.20
CA ARG A 15 -28.49 -5.28 0.01
C ARG A 15 -27.97 -4.23 -0.97
N PHE A 16 -26.67 -4.21 -1.25
CA PHE A 16 -26.09 -3.18 -2.10
C PHE A 16 -26.32 -3.50 -3.57
N LYS A 17 -26.65 -2.47 -4.35
CA LYS A 17 -26.71 -2.56 -5.83
C LYS A 17 -25.34 -2.94 -6.41
N ILE A 18 -24.27 -2.47 -5.77
CA ILE A 18 -22.87 -2.82 -6.09
C ILE A 18 -22.22 -3.24 -4.76
N GLN A 19 -21.75 -4.47 -4.66
CA GLN A 19 -21.07 -4.91 -3.43
C GLN A 19 -19.72 -4.19 -3.30
N PRO A 20 -19.27 -3.87 -2.06
CA PRO A 20 -18.00 -3.17 -1.85
C PRO A 20 -16.80 -3.81 -2.58
N ILE A 21 -16.72 -5.16 -2.58
CA ILE A 21 -15.66 -5.88 -3.28
C ILE A 21 -15.68 -5.62 -4.80
N GLN A 22 -16.86 -5.52 -5.42
CA GLN A 22 -16.98 -5.25 -6.85
C GLN A 22 -16.46 -3.84 -7.16
N TYR A 23 -16.82 -2.84 -6.36
CA TYR A 23 -16.35 -1.47 -6.53
C TYR A 23 -14.83 -1.35 -6.33
N ILE A 24 -14.30 -1.99 -5.29
CA ILE A 24 -12.86 -1.98 -4.95
C ILE A 24 -12.04 -2.61 -6.09
N THR A 25 -12.44 -3.80 -6.55
CA THR A 25 -11.71 -4.51 -7.60
C THR A 25 -11.85 -3.82 -8.96
N ALA A 26 -13.03 -3.31 -9.32
CA ALA A 26 -13.23 -2.64 -10.59
C ALA A 26 -12.39 -1.36 -10.74
N ASN A 27 -12.06 -0.69 -9.63
CA ASN A 27 -11.31 0.56 -9.61
C ASN A 27 -9.84 0.40 -9.17
N ASN A 28 -9.35 -0.85 -9.03
CA ASN A 28 -7.98 -1.14 -8.56
C ASN A 28 -7.62 -0.41 -7.25
N ILE A 29 -8.57 -0.31 -6.32
CA ILE A 29 -8.39 0.45 -5.08
C ILE A 29 -7.42 -0.31 -4.16
N PRO A 30 -6.39 0.35 -3.59
CA PRO A 30 -5.45 -0.32 -2.71
C PRO A 30 -6.10 -0.80 -1.41
N TYR A 31 -5.37 -1.66 -0.68
CA TYR A 31 -5.90 -2.41 0.44
C TYR A 31 -6.44 -1.53 1.59
N ILE A 32 -5.78 -0.41 1.90
CA ILE A 32 -6.15 0.47 3.02
C ILE A 32 -7.48 1.17 2.72
N GLU A 33 -7.58 1.78 1.55
CA GLU A 33 -8.76 2.47 1.05
C GLU A 33 -9.92 1.48 0.83
N GLY A 34 -9.62 0.28 0.35
CA GLY A 34 -10.61 -0.80 0.23
C GLY A 34 -11.20 -1.19 1.59
N ASN A 35 -10.39 -1.23 2.65
CA ASN A 35 -10.89 -1.47 4.01
C ASN A 35 -11.79 -0.34 4.49
N ILE A 36 -11.43 0.92 4.23
CA ILE A 36 -12.28 2.08 4.53
C ILE A 36 -13.65 1.91 3.87
N ILE A 37 -13.69 1.63 2.57
CA ILE A 37 -14.94 1.42 1.80
C ILE A 37 -15.76 0.26 2.39
N LYS A 38 -15.11 -0.85 2.76
CA LYS A 38 -15.75 -2.01 3.38
C LYS A 38 -16.44 -1.65 4.70
N TYR A 39 -15.73 -0.98 5.61
CA TYR A 39 -16.26 -0.64 6.94
C TYR A 39 -17.31 0.47 6.87
N ILE A 40 -17.07 1.52 6.07
CA ILE A 40 -18.03 2.63 5.91
C ILE A 40 -19.32 2.21 5.19
N SER A 41 -19.28 1.15 4.38
CA SER A 41 -20.50 0.62 3.78
C SER A 41 -21.32 -0.18 4.78
N ARG A 42 -20.69 -0.93 5.70
CA ARG A 42 -21.39 -1.94 6.53
C ARG A 42 -21.73 -1.51 7.95
N TRP A 43 -21.28 -0.34 8.42
CA TRP A 43 -21.37 0.04 9.83
C TRP A 43 -22.81 0.04 10.37
N ARG A 44 -23.79 0.49 9.58
CA ARG A 44 -25.21 0.51 10.00
C ARG A 44 -25.82 -0.87 10.18
N ASP A 45 -25.28 -1.89 9.49
CA ASP A 45 -25.92 -3.21 9.37
C ASP A 45 -25.19 -4.32 10.14
N LYS A 46 -23.95 -4.07 10.61
CA LYS A 46 -23.16 -5.10 11.28
C LYS A 46 -22.35 -4.58 12.46
N GLY A 47 -21.41 -3.66 12.22
CA GLY A 47 -20.38 -3.35 13.23
C GLY A 47 -20.61 -2.08 14.02
N GLY A 48 -21.65 -1.29 13.74
CA GLY A 48 -21.97 -0.09 14.50
C GLY A 48 -20.80 0.89 14.59
N LEU A 49 -20.58 1.42 15.80
CA LEU A 49 -19.50 2.36 16.09
C LEU A 49 -18.11 1.75 15.90
N ASP A 50 -17.92 0.47 16.23
CA ASP A 50 -16.62 -0.20 16.05
C ASP A 50 -16.14 -0.19 14.59
N ASP A 51 -17.05 -0.17 13.62
CA ASP A 51 -16.67 -0.05 12.21
C ASP A 51 -16.28 1.38 11.84
N LEU A 52 -16.86 2.38 12.49
CA LEU A 52 -16.44 3.78 12.32
C LEU A 52 -15.06 4.01 12.93
N ASP A 53 -14.78 3.43 14.10
CA ASP A 53 -13.44 3.50 14.71
C ASP A 53 -12.39 2.83 13.83
N LYS A 54 -12.73 1.70 13.20
CA LYS A 54 -11.85 1.08 12.19
C LYS A 54 -11.63 2.01 11.00
N VAL A 55 -12.65 2.71 10.50
CA VAL A 55 -12.48 3.69 9.41
C VAL A 55 -11.49 4.77 9.81
N ILE A 56 -11.65 5.37 11.00
CA ILE A 56 -10.74 6.40 11.52
C ILE A 56 -9.31 5.87 11.56
N HIS A 57 -9.11 4.68 12.14
CA HIS A 57 -7.79 4.05 12.24
C HIS A 57 -7.14 3.82 10.86
N TYR A 58 -7.88 3.33 9.86
CA TYR A 58 -7.32 3.15 8.51
C TYR A 58 -6.97 4.49 7.84
N VAL A 59 -7.71 5.56 8.13
CA VAL A 59 -7.39 6.91 7.64
C VAL A 59 -6.10 7.44 8.30
N GLU A 60 -5.91 7.20 9.60
CA GLU A 60 -4.66 7.55 10.30
C GLU A 60 -3.46 6.81 9.71
N LEU A 61 -3.57 5.49 9.53
CA LEU A 61 -2.53 4.68 8.87
C LEU A 61 -2.19 5.21 7.47
N LEU A 62 -3.20 5.57 6.68
CA LEU A 62 -2.98 6.12 5.35
C LEU A 62 -2.18 7.43 5.40
N LYS A 63 -2.54 8.34 6.33
CA LYS A 63 -1.82 9.60 6.54
C LYS A 63 -0.37 9.37 6.93
N GLU A 64 -0.09 8.46 7.85
CA GLU A 64 1.28 8.14 8.28
C GLU A 64 2.15 7.63 7.12
N ILE A 65 1.59 6.74 6.29
CA ILE A 65 2.29 6.21 5.12
C ILE A 65 2.61 7.31 4.11
N GLU A 66 1.66 8.21 3.84
CA GLU A 66 1.85 9.32 2.90
C GLU A 66 2.83 10.37 3.42
N VAL A 67 2.75 10.72 4.71
CA VAL A 67 3.72 11.63 5.34
C VAL A 67 5.12 11.04 5.26
N GLY A 68 5.31 9.76 5.61
CA GLY A 68 6.60 9.09 5.51
C GLY A 68 7.14 8.98 4.07
N LYS A 69 6.27 8.91 3.05
CA LYS A 69 6.68 9.04 1.64
C LYS A 69 7.16 10.47 1.32
N SER A 70 6.42 11.48 1.78
CA SER A 70 6.77 12.88 1.56
C SER A 70 8.15 13.22 2.14
N GLU A 71 8.44 12.79 3.37
CA GLU A 71 9.71 13.02 4.05
C GLU A 71 10.89 12.31 3.38
N ARG A 72 10.71 11.05 2.98
CA ARG A 72 11.73 10.29 2.22
C ARG A 72 12.03 10.96 0.89
N SER A 73 10.99 11.45 0.19
CA SER A 73 11.17 12.16 -1.08
C SER A 73 11.95 13.46 -0.89
N HIS A 74 11.67 14.20 0.19
CA HIS A 74 12.33 15.47 0.50
C HIS A 74 13.81 15.25 0.85
N ARG A 75 14.11 14.29 1.73
CA ARG A 75 15.48 13.92 2.12
C ARG A 75 16.35 13.54 0.91
N SER A 76 15.79 12.82 -0.05
CA SER A 76 16.51 12.42 -1.27
C SER A 76 16.90 13.63 -2.14
N LYS A 77 16.02 14.64 -2.27
CA LYS A 77 16.26 15.86 -3.05
C LYS A 77 17.23 16.81 -2.35
N THR A 78 17.11 16.96 -1.03
CA THR A 78 18.01 17.77 -0.21
C THR A 78 19.43 17.22 -0.28
N SER A 79 19.61 15.90 -0.11
CA SER A 79 20.93 15.26 -0.23
C SER A 79 21.61 15.51 -1.57
N LEU A 80 20.88 15.45 -2.69
CA LEU A 80 21.43 15.67 -4.03
C LEU A 80 21.82 17.13 -4.26
N LYS A 81 21.01 18.09 -3.81
CA LYS A 81 21.34 19.53 -3.86
C LYS A 81 22.53 19.87 -2.95
N ASP A 82 22.60 19.27 -1.76
CA ASP A 82 23.72 19.42 -0.84
C ASP A 82 25.02 18.85 -1.42
N LEU A 83 24.94 17.69 -2.09
CA LEU A 83 26.05 17.06 -2.81
C LEU A 83 26.57 17.93 -3.97
N ILE A 84 25.67 18.57 -4.73
CA ILE A 84 26.05 19.48 -5.82
C ILE A 84 26.73 20.74 -5.27
N LYS A 85 26.27 21.26 -4.12
CA LYS A 85 26.81 22.46 -3.47
C LYS A 85 28.21 22.25 -2.86
N ARG A 86 28.57 21.01 -2.48
CA ARG A 86 29.90 20.63 -1.92
C ARG A 86 31.00 20.41 -2.97
N GLY A 87 30.67 20.54 -4.26
CA GLY A 87 31.63 20.45 -5.35
C GLY A 87 31.93 19.02 -5.84
N PRO A 88 32.53 18.87 -7.04
CA PRO A 88 32.54 17.62 -7.82
C PRO A 88 33.30 16.44 -7.18
N ARG A 89 34.19 16.70 -6.21
CA ARG A 89 35.01 15.65 -5.56
C ARG A 89 34.17 14.72 -4.67
N GLU A 90 33.19 15.26 -3.93
CA GLU A 90 32.30 14.43 -3.10
C GLU A 90 31.28 13.67 -3.94
N LEU A 91 30.77 14.30 -5.00
CA LEU A 91 29.82 13.70 -5.94
C LEU A 91 30.42 12.46 -6.63
N GLY A 92 31.68 12.53 -7.08
CA GLY A 92 32.38 11.40 -7.68
C GLY A 92 32.58 10.22 -6.72
N SER A 93 32.88 10.48 -5.45
CA SER A 93 33.02 9.44 -4.43
C SER A 93 31.70 8.75 -4.11
N TYR A 94 30.59 9.52 -4.08
CA TYR A 94 29.24 9.01 -3.87
C TYR A 94 28.77 8.14 -5.05
N LEU A 95 28.95 8.62 -6.28
CA LEU A 95 28.61 7.87 -7.50
C LEU A 95 29.40 6.55 -7.59
N ARG A 96 30.70 6.57 -7.25
CA ARG A 96 31.53 5.35 -7.20
C ARG A 96 31.06 4.35 -6.14
N LYS A 97 30.60 4.81 -4.97
CA LYS A 97 30.02 3.94 -3.93
C LYS A 97 28.65 3.36 -4.33
N LYS A 98 27.82 4.13 -5.05
CA LYS A 98 26.50 3.68 -5.50
C LYS A 98 26.60 2.58 -6.56
N ASN A 99 27.52 2.70 -7.53
CA ASN A 99 27.76 1.65 -8.52
C ASN A 99 28.27 0.33 -7.91
N LYS A 100 29.11 0.40 -6.86
CA LYS A 100 29.53 -0.81 -6.13
C LYS A 100 28.38 -1.50 -5.39
N ARG A 101 27.39 -0.76 -4.88
CA ARG A 101 26.20 -1.35 -4.22
C ARG A 101 25.24 -2.02 -5.18
N THR A 102 25.12 -1.51 -6.42
CA THR A 102 24.30 -2.17 -7.45
C THR A 102 24.93 -3.47 -7.94
N GLU A 103 26.26 -3.57 -7.93
CA GLU A 103 26.98 -4.81 -8.28
C GLU A 103 26.86 -5.88 -7.19
N THR A 104 26.90 -5.51 -5.89
CA THR A 104 26.75 -6.48 -4.79
C THR A 104 25.33 -7.03 -4.61
N ASN A 105 24.32 -6.31 -5.11
CA ASN A 105 22.93 -6.78 -5.07
C ASN A 105 22.58 -7.72 -6.24
N ASN A 106 23.51 -7.96 -7.17
CA ASN A 106 23.37 -8.90 -8.29
C ASN A 106 23.98 -10.29 -8.03
N THR A 107 24.45 -10.57 -6.82
CA THR A 107 24.83 -11.92 -6.36
C THR A 107 23.93 -12.47 -5.26
N GLY A 108 22.76 -11.88 -5.05
CA GLY A 108 21.77 -12.34 -4.07
C GLY A 108 20.75 -13.27 -4.72
N TYR A 109 20.66 -14.50 -4.20
CA TYR A 109 19.48 -15.36 -4.30
C TYR A 109 18.20 -14.53 -4.41
N GLY A 110 17.53 -14.61 -5.56
CA GLY A 110 16.19 -14.06 -5.72
C GLY A 110 15.23 -14.87 -4.83
N PRO A 111 14.31 -14.26 -4.08
CA PRO A 111 13.18 -14.99 -3.54
C PRO A 111 12.34 -15.47 -4.72
N GLY A 112 12.52 -16.74 -5.07
CA GLY A 112 11.70 -17.46 -6.02
C GLY A 112 10.26 -17.43 -5.55
N PHE A 113 9.42 -16.68 -6.27
CA PHE A 113 7.99 -16.95 -6.30
C PHE A 113 7.80 -18.11 -7.28
N THR A 114 8.18 -19.32 -6.85
CA THR A 114 7.75 -20.54 -7.54
C THR A 114 6.24 -20.64 -7.34
N GLY A 115 5.50 -20.25 -8.37
CA GLY A 115 4.09 -20.61 -8.49
C GLY A 115 3.95 -22.12 -8.31
N GLY A 116 3.31 -22.51 -7.21
CA GLY A 116 2.83 -23.86 -6.98
C GLY A 116 1.34 -23.90 -7.28
N TYR A 117 0.98 -24.31 -8.49
CA TYR A 117 -0.22 -25.14 -8.71
C TYR A 117 0.10 -26.53 -8.16
N ILE A 118 -0.64 -27.04 -7.18
CA ILE A 118 -1.15 -28.42 -6.99
C ILE A 118 -2.03 -28.37 -5.70
N PHE A 119 -3.31 -28.79 -5.54
CA PHE A 119 -4.34 -29.49 -6.31
C PHE A 119 -5.68 -28.73 -6.16
#